data_AF-A0A7I9W065-F1
#
_entry.id   AF-A0A7I9W065-F1
#
_cell.length_a   1.000
_cell.length_b   1.000
_cell.length_c   1.000
_cell.angle_alpha   90.00
_cell.angle_beta   90.00
_cell.angle_gamma   90.00
#
_symmetry.space_group_name_H-M   'P 1'
#
loop_
_entity.id
_entity.type
_entity.pdbx_description
1 polymer ?
#
loop_
_entity_poly.entity_id
_entity_poly.type
_entity_poly.pdbx_seq_one_letter_code
_entity_poly.pdbx_strand_id
1 'polypeptide(L)'
;MTTTHRGATDPIGADLLRLLKTLKLGALADTLPERAALARQHKLSHIGFLETLLADEVSRRESRSAALRATKAGLDPTMRFDTWTARGPAL
;
A
#
# COMPACT_ATOMS: atom_id res chain seq x y z
N MET A 1 -10.99 -15.85 26.71
CA MET A 1 -10.56 -14.49 27.10
C MET A 1 -10.91 -13.55 25.97
N THR A 2 -11.94 -12.74 26.16
CA THR A 2 -12.43 -11.75 25.20
C THR A 2 -11.71 -10.43 25.46
N THR A 3 -10.73 -10.07 24.62
CA THR A 3 -10.06 -8.78 24.71
C THR A 3 -10.92 -7.73 24.03
N THR A 4 -11.53 -6.89 24.86
CA THR A 4 -12.24 -5.64 24.50
C THR A 4 -11.29 -4.68 23.79
N HIS A 5 -11.54 -4.38 22.51
CA HIS A 5 -10.87 -3.29 21.78
C HIS A 5 -11.63 -1.98 22.00
N ARG A 6 -11.10 -1.09 22.85
CA ARG A 6 -11.68 0.23 23.14
C ARG A 6 -10.76 1.33 22.61
N GLY A 7 -11.14 1.91 21.47
CA GLY A 7 -11.01 3.33 21.10
C GLY A 7 -9.61 3.97 21.00
N ALA A 8 -9.35 4.58 19.83
CA ALA A 8 -8.17 5.36 19.42
C ALA A 8 -6.92 4.53 19.10
N THR A 9 -6.64 4.40 17.78
CA THR A 9 -5.46 3.74 17.18
C THR A 9 -4.90 2.61 18.03
N ASP A 10 -5.59 1.47 17.99
CA ASP A 10 -5.07 0.27 18.62
C ASP A 10 -3.67 0.00 18.08
N PRO A 11 -2.64 -0.06 18.94
CA PRO A 11 -1.31 -0.38 18.48
C PRO A 11 -1.37 -1.74 17.79
N ILE A 12 -0.85 -1.81 16.56
CA ILE A 12 -0.79 -3.08 15.82
C ILE A 12 0.01 -4.05 16.68
N GLY A 13 -0.65 -5.06 17.22
CA GLY A 13 -0.01 -6.05 18.08
C GLY A 13 1.17 -6.70 17.36
N ALA A 14 2.20 -7.07 18.11
CA ALA A 14 3.41 -7.69 17.57
C ALA A 14 3.11 -8.96 16.74
N ASP A 15 2.06 -9.70 17.11
CA ASP A 15 1.58 -10.86 16.37
C ASP A 15 1.04 -10.50 14.98
N LEU A 16 0.26 -9.42 14.88
CA LEU A 16 -0.24 -8.93 13.60
C LEU A 16 0.91 -8.43 12.72
N LEU A 17 1.88 -7.71 13.27
CA LEU A 17 3.09 -7.33 12.53
C LEU A 17 3.87 -8.54 12.02
N ARG A 18 3.99 -9.59 12.83
CA ARG A 18 4.64 -10.84 12.42
C ARG A 18 3.88 -11.50 11.26
N LEU A 19 2.55 -11.61 11.36
CA LEU A 19 1.71 -12.15 10.28
C LEU A 19 1.84 -11.33 8.99
N LEU A 20 1.81 -10.00 9.08
CA LEU A 20 2.00 -9.12 7.92
C LEU A 20 3.37 -9.34 7.28
N LYS A 21 4.44 -9.46 8.07
CA LYS A 21 5.78 -9.76 7.53
C LYS A 21 5.82 -11.13 6.84
N THR A 22 5.26 -12.18 7.46
CA THR A 22 5.20 -13.53 6.87
C THR A 22 4.47 -13.54 5.54
N LEU A 23 3.38 -12.76 5.41
CA LEU A 23 2.61 -12.62 4.17
C LEU A 23 3.21 -11.61 3.16
N LYS A 24 4.38 -11.03 3.46
CA LYS A 24 5.03 -9.97 2.67
C LYS A 24 4.15 -8.72 2.52
N LEU A 25 3.36 -8.42 3.55
CA LEU A 25 2.51 -7.24 3.72
C LEU A 25 3.15 -6.21 4.66
N GLY A 26 4.46 -6.29 4.92
CA GLY A 26 5.13 -5.46 5.94
C GLY A 26 5.00 -3.95 5.73
N ALA A 27 4.83 -3.49 4.50
CA ALA A 27 4.63 -2.07 4.21
C ALA A 27 3.20 -1.56 4.51
N LEU A 28 2.24 -2.47 4.67
CA LEU A 28 0.90 -2.08 5.17
C LEU A 28 0.94 -1.70 6.64
N ALA A 29 1.93 -2.19 7.41
CA ALA A 29 2.01 -1.95 8.85
C ALA A 29 2.02 -0.45 9.21
N ASP A 30 2.76 0.37 8.44
CA ASP A 30 2.92 1.78 8.75
C ASP A 30 1.63 2.59 8.61
N THR A 31 0.72 2.15 7.72
CA THR A 31 -0.54 2.86 7.42
C THR A 31 -1.79 2.18 7.98
N LEU A 32 -1.66 0.95 8.48
CA LEU A 32 -2.79 0.15 8.96
C LEU A 32 -3.62 0.81 10.07
N PRO A 33 -3.05 1.53 11.07
CA PRO A 33 -3.85 2.12 12.14
C PRO A 33 -4.79 3.22 11.63
N GLU A 34 -4.29 4.05 10.72
CA GLU A 34 -5.04 5.13 10.07
C GLU A 34 -6.12 4.56 9.16
N ARG A 35 -5.78 3.52 8.38
CA ARG A 35 -6.74 2.81 7.52
C ARG A 35 -7.84 2.12 8.32
N ALA A 36 -7.51 1.52 9.46
CA ALA A 36 -8.50 0.92 10.36
C ALA A 36 -9.41 2.01 10.99
N ALA A 37 -8.84 3.16 11.35
CA ALA A 37 -9.63 4.30 11.81
C ALA A 37 -10.59 4.81 10.72
N LEU A 38 -10.12 4.95 9.48
CA LEU A 38 -10.93 5.35 8.34
C LEU A 38 -12.05 4.34 8.05
N ALA A 39 -11.74 3.04 8.03
CA ALA A 39 -12.74 1.99 7.83
C ALA A 39 -13.85 2.03 8.90
N ARG A 40 -13.51 2.31 10.16
CA ARG A 40 -14.50 2.52 11.23
C ARG A 40 -15.37 3.75 10.98
N GLN A 41 -14.78 4.88 10.56
CA GLN A 41 -15.53 6.10 10.24
C GLN A 41 -16.52 5.88 9.09
N HIS A 42 -16.08 5.16 8.06
CA HIS A 42 -16.90 4.83 6.88
C HIS A 42 -17.81 3.61 7.09
N LYS A 43 -17.81 3.00 8.28
CA LYS A 43 -18.59 1.80 8.62
C LYS A 43 -18.37 0.65 7.64
N LEU A 44 -17.14 0.50 7.13
CA LEU A 44 -16.80 -0.61 6.25
C LEU A 44 -16.97 -1.95 7.00
N SER A 45 -17.48 -2.95 6.29
CA SER A 45 -17.48 -4.32 6.80
C SER A 45 -16.04 -4.82 6.94
N HIS A 46 -15.80 -5.78 7.84
CA HIS A 46 -14.49 -6.42 7.97
C HIS A 46 -13.98 -7.00 6.65
N ILE A 47 -14.89 -7.59 5.86
CA ILE A 47 -14.57 -8.16 4.55
C ILE A 47 -14.21 -7.06 3.56
N GLY A 48 -15.00 -5.99 3.47
CA GLY A 48 -14.70 -4.87 2.57
C GLY A 48 -13.39 -4.16 2.94
N PHE A 49 -13.07 -4.08 4.23
CA PHE A 49 -11.79 -3.54 4.70
C PHE A 49 -10.62 -4.42 4.25
N LEU A 50 -10.74 -5.74 4.41
CA LEU A 50 -9.72 -6.69 3.94
C LEU A 50 -9.57 -6.63 2.42
N GLU A 51 -10.67 -6.56 1.67
CA GLU A 51 -10.65 -6.44 0.21
C GLU A 51 -9.87 -5.19 -0.23
N THR A 52 -10.18 -4.04 0.39
CA THR A 52 -9.48 -2.77 0.12
C THR A 52 -7.98 -2.86 0.46
N LEU A 53 -7.63 -3.48 1.60
CA LEU A 53 -6.25 -3.71 2.00
C LEU A 53 -5.46 -4.54 1.00
N LEU A 54 -6.06 -5.62 0.51
CA LEU A 54 -5.44 -6.53 -0.43
C LEU A 54 -5.31 -5.89 -1.81
N ALA A 55 -6.33 -5.18 -2.29
CA ALA A 55 -6.30 -4.45 -3.55
C ALA A 55 -5.16 -3.43 -3.59
N ASP A 56 -4.99 -2.65 -2.51
CA ASP A 56 -3.92 -1.66 -2.43
C ASP A 56 -2.52 -2.28 -2.44
N GLU A 57 -2.32 -3.41 -1.74
CA GLU A 57 -1.01 -4.07 -1.77
C GLU A 57 -0.73 -4.70 -3.15
N VAL A 58 -1.74 -5.23 -3.85
CA VAL A 58 -1.58 -5.68 -5.23
C VAL A 58 -1.11 -4.53 -6.11
N SER A 59 -1.80 -3.39 -6.08
CA SER A 59 -1.43 -2.18 -6.83
C SER A 59 0.00 -1.71 -6.49
N ARG A 60 0.38 -1.75 -5.22
CA ARG A 60 1.74 -1.42 -4.78
C ARG A 60 2.80 -2.40 -5.29
N ARG A 61 2.50 -3.69 -5.41
CA ARG A 61 3.41 -4.70 -6.00
C ARG A 61 3.57 -4.51 -7.50
N GLU A 62 2.47 -4.23 -8.19
CA GLU A 62 2.49 -3.94 -9.62
C GLU A 62 3.31 -2.69 -9.92
N SER A 63 3.09 -1.61 -9.17
CA SER A 63 3.86 -0.36 -9.28
C SER A 63 5.36 -0.58 -9.08
N ARG A 64 5.76 -1.34 -8.04
CA ARG A 64 7.17 -1.71 -7.81
C ARG A 64 7.74 -2.56 -8.94
N SER A 65 6.98 -3.55 -9.41
CA SER A 65 7.40 -4.40 -10.52
C SER A 65 7.56 -3.62 -11.82
N ALA A 66 6.70 -2.64 -12.07
CA ALA A 66 6.82 -1.72 -13.20
C ALA A 66 8.09 -0.86 -13.06
N ALA A 67 8.32 -0.26 -11.90
CA ALA A 67 9.53 0.54 -11.63
C ALA A 67 10.81 -0.28 -11.84
N LEU A 68 10.89 -1.50 -11.30
CA LEU A 68 12.04 -2.39 -11.47
C LEU A 68 12.29 -2.75 -12.93
N ARG A 69 11.23 -3.00 -13.71
CA ARG A 69 11.35 -3.26 -15.16
C ARG A 69 11.84 -2.04 -15.92
N ALA A 70 11.33 -0.85 -15.61
CA ALA A 70 11.78 0.40 -16.23
C ALA A 70 13.27 0.65 -15.94
N THR A 71 13.69 0.51 -14.68
CA THR A 71 15.11 0.62 -14.30
C THR A 71 15.98 -0.41 -15.01
N LYS A 72 15.55 -1.68 -15.09
CA LYS A 72 16.28 -2.74 -15.80
C LYS A 72 16.41 -2.44 -17.30
N ALA A 73 15.42 -1.79 -17.90
CA ALA A 73 15.43 -1.40 -19.30
C ALA A 73 16.19 -0.08 -19.55
N GLY A 74 16.74 0.56 -18.51
CA GLY A 74 17.43 1.85 -18.63
C GLY A 74 16.51 3.01 -18.98
N LEU A 75 15.19 2.87 -18.75
CA LEU A 75 14.25 3.97 -18.96
C LEU A 75 14.55 5.08 -17.95
N ASP A 76 14.59 6.32 -18.44
CA ASP A 76 14.70 7.50 -17.61
C ASP A 76 13.47 7.59 -16.67
N PRO A 77 13.65 7.57 -15.33
CA PRO A 77 12.55 7.68 -14.36
C PRO A 77 11.74 8.98 -14.47
N THR A 78 12.32 10.01 -15.11
CA THR A 78 11.68 11.30 -15.36
C THR A 78 10.82 11.29 -16.61
N MET A 79 10.90 10.25 -17.45
CA MET A 79 10.09 10.07 -18.65
C MET A 79 8.70 9.52 -18.26
N ARG A 80 7.86 10.42 -17.74
CA ARG A 80 6.48 10.17 -17.32
C ARG A 80 5.53 10.73 -18.37
N PHE A 81 4.27 10.28 -18.35
CA PHE A 81 3.25 10.86 -19.23
C PHE A 81 3.13 12.39 -19.08
N ASP A 82 3.24 12.90 -17.85
CA ASP A 82 3.15 14.34 -17.58
C ASP A 82 4.34 15.17 -18.11
N THR A 83 5.48 14.52 -18.37
CA THR A 83 6.70 15.15 -18.91
C THR A 83 6.94 14.80 -20.37
N TRP A 84 6.04 14.03 -20.99
CA TRP A 84 6.15 13.68 -22.39
C TRP A 84 5.93 14.91 -23.26
N THR A 85 6.96 15.29 -24.00
CA THR A 85 6.85 16.27 -25.08
C THR A 85 7.08 15.56 -26.41
N ALA A 86 6.17 15.75 -27.38
CA ALA A 86 6.26 15.09 -28.69
C ALA A 86 7.45 15.57 -29.55
N ARG A 87 8.13 16.63 -29.12
CA ARG A 87 9.28 17.23 -29.79
C ARG A 87 10.53 16.83 -28.99
N GLY A 88 11.36 15.93 -29.54
CA GLY A 88 12.61 15.49 -28.90
C GLY A 88 13.58 16.66 -28.60
N PRO A 89 14.61 16.44 -27.75
CA PRO A 89 15.51 17.50 -27.31
C PRO A 89 16.18 18.17 -28.51
N ALA A 90 16.15 19.50 -28.54
CA ALA A 90 16.84 20.30 -29.54
C ALA A 90 18.35 20.11 -29.38
N LEU A 91 19.00 19.61 -30.44
CA LEU A 91 20.45 19.60 -30.60
C LEU A 91 20.98 21.01 -30.82
#